data_AF-A0A9B7HZG7-F1
#
_entry.id   AF-A0A9B7HZG7-F1
#
_cell.length_a   1.000
_cell.length_b   1.000
_cell.length_c   1.000
_cell.angle_alpha   90.00
_cell.angle_beta   90.00
_cell.angle_gamma   90.00
#
_symmetry.space_group_name_H-M   'P 1'
#
loop_
_entity.id
_entity.type
_entity.pdbx_description
1 polymer ?
#
loop_
_entity_poly.entity_id
_entity_poly.type
_entity_poly.pdbx_seq_one_letter_code
_entity_poly.pdbx_strand_id
1 'polypeptide(L)'
;MKWQNCGGVGSRCVRRALLFVFVWGLVMIAAVQFRHVENSLRETPTAEESANDLLLDDIYRRREIMKNRGSSSLGLSRYLLQRSSADSSFSNSGGSSLLTTLTTISNNPTKNPSDLEPLLDKRPAKTEEELIEEIEQRIPSLPLAYWNKNSKYPAGQSKTKGNYSCSNLKYPSIYDIEFNNVYWQTMRTGNGTFQLFGAYYDRRKLSRIGPAVRIVGMIDRIEPTVKTHCQFWYDGERDPIIVETLEYKYIWYPKWGNYKQGIYQPYVIACKIPQSHWSKGPPASVSMVEKNCDTPSNNLRVIYNKPERKKDFAVCVKGLDFLHEDLSVRLVEWIELISLLGADKIFFYQLQVHPNVTKILDHYQKLGMVHVTPLTLPGGQPNVPAFQHMYLTKKTNHKRQNELIPYNDCLYKHMYEYEYIALLDVDEVIMPVKDATWQDLMKRVLQKALKIRNETRASYNVRNVYFLDDLLHSHGYFKGMPKYMHMLQHVYRSQNFTKPNQYIKCFHNPERVVTLHNHFPLACLGAGCTSYPIETEDAQLQHYRADCVKSLKKTCVQYRENSVLDTTIWRYKDQLIERVTRTLETLGFFGPS
;
A
#
# COMPACT_ATOMS: atom_id res chain seq x y z
N MET A 1 -11.86 -62.32 -19.22
CA MET A 1 -12.56 -63.11 -18.18
C MET A 1 -13.94 -62.49 -18.00
N LYS A 2 -15.08 -62.99 -18.49
CA LYS A 2 -15.51 -64.27 -19.07
C LYS A 2 -15.44 -64.28 -20.61
N TRP A 3 -14.96 -65.37 -21.20
CA TRP A 3 -14.99 -65.63 -22.63
C TRP A 3 -16.03 -66.71 -22.90
N GLN A 4 -17.06 -66.38 -23.68
CA GLN A 4 -17.98 -67.37 -24.25
C GLN A 4 -17.60 -67.58 -25.72
N ASN A 5 -17.55 -68.86 -26.08
CA ASN A 5 -17.16 -69.43 -27.37
C ASN A 5 -17.69 -68.67 -28.60
N CYS A 6 -16.78 -68.36 -29.52
CA CYS A 6 -17.09 -68.18 -30.94
C CYS A 6 -16.04 -68.96 -31.75
N GLY A 7 -16.30 -70.25 -31.96
CA GLY A 7 -15.75 -71.00 -33.08
C GLY A 7 -16.59 -70.68 -34.32
N GLY A 8 -15.93 -70.41 -35.44
CA GLY A 8 -16.59 -70.17 -36.73
C GLY A 8 -16.06 -68.93 -37.42
N VAL A 9 -15.28 -69.17 -38.47
CA VAL A 9 -14.68 -68.19 -39.38
C VAL A 9 -15.77 -67.25 -39.91
N GLY A 10 -15.83 -66.05 -39.34
CA GLY A 10 -16.76 -65.00 -39.73
C GLY A 10 -16.06 -63.65 -39.71
N SER A 11 -15.73 -63.16 -40.91
CA SER A 11 -15.13 -61.85 -41.25
C SER A 11 -15.71 -60.63 -40.47
N ARG A 12 -16.88 -60.77 -39.85
CA ARG A 12 -17.52 -59.77 -39.00
C ARG A 12 -16.88 -59.58 -37.62
N CYS A 13 -16.33 -60.63 -37.00
CA CYS A 13 -15.75 -60.51 -35.65
C CYS A 13 -14.37 -59.81 -35.69
N VAL A 14 -13.57 -60.12 -36.72
CA VAL A 14 -12.28 -59.45 -36.99
C VAL A 14 -12.48 -57.99 -37.39
N ARG A 15 -13.50 -57.68 -38.21
CA ARG A 15 -13.86 -56.28 -38.53
C ARG A 15 -14.28 -55.48 -37.29
N ARG A 16 -15.05 -56.08 -36.37
CA ARG A 16 -15.43 -55.43 -35.12
C ARG A 16 -14.25 -55.20 -34.18
N ALA A 17 -13.30 -56.15 -34.11
CA ALA A 17 -12.08 -55.98 -33.33
C ALA A 17 -11.17 -54.88 -33.90
N LEU A 18 -11.00 -54.84 -35.23
CA LEU A 18 -10.22 -53.80 -35.92
C LEU A 18 -10.85 -52.42 -35.80
N LEU A 19 -12.18 -52.31 -35.92
CA LEU A 19 -12.91 -51.07 -35.66
C LEU A 19 -12.72 -50.59 -34.22
N PHE A 20 -12.76 -51.52 -33.25
CA PHE A 20 -12.55 -51.18 -31.85
C PHE A 20 -11.14 -50.65 -31.61
N VAL A 21 -10.11 -51.29 -32.17
CA VAL A 21 -8.70 -50.85 -32.06
C VAL A 21 -8.49 -49.49 -32.75
N PHE A 22 -9.13 -49.26 -33.91
CA PHE A 22 -9.00 -47.98 -34.63
C PHE A 22 -9.69 -46.82 -33.89
N VAL A 23 -10.89 -47.06 -33.34
CA VAL A 23 -11.61 -46.08 -32.52
C VAL A 23 -10.85 -45.82 -31.22
N TRP A 24 -10.29 -46.85 -30.58
CA TRP A 24 -9.47 -46.67 -29.38
C TRP A 24 -8.17 -45.90 -29.67
N GLY A 25 -7.55 -46.14 -30.83
CA GLY A 25 -6.39 -45.38 -31.30
C GLY A 25 -6.70 -43.90 -31.51
N LEU A 26 -7.85 -43.58 -32.13
CA LEU A 26 -8.31 -42.19 -32.31
C LEU A 26 -8.65 -41.51 -30.98
N VAL A 27 -9.27 -42.23 -30.04
CA VAL A 27 -9.55 -41.71 -28.69
C VAL A 27 -8.25 -41.42 -27.93
N MET A 28 -7.22 -42.26 -28.07
CA MET A 28 -5.92 -42.03 -27.44
C MET A 28 -5.16 -40.86 -28.08
N ILE A 29 -5.23 -40.69 -29.40
CA ILE A 29 -4.67 -39.52 -30.08
C ILE A 29 -5.41 -38.24 -29.66
N ALA A 30 -6.74 -38.29 -29.58
CA ALA A 30 -7.55 -37.19 -29.08
C ALA A 30 -7.24 -36.86 -27.60
N ALA A 31 -7.03 -37.87 -26.74
CA ALA A 31 -6.64 -37.67 -25.34
C ALA A 31 -5.23 -37.08 -25.20
N VAL A 32 -4.29 -37.48 -26.07
CA VAL A 32 -2.94 -36.90 -26.12
C VAL A 32 -2.98 -35.46 -26.63
N GLN A 33 -3.80 -35.15 -27.65
CA GLN A 33 -4.01 -33.78 -28.12
C GLN A 33 -4.77 -32.92 -27.09
N PHE A 34 -5.74 -33.47 -26.36
CA PHE A 34 -6.40 -32.78 -25.25
C PHE A 34 -5.43 -32.47 -24.10
N ARG A 35 -4.51 -33.40 -23.78
CA ARG A 35 -3.41 -33.12 -22.83
C ARG A 35 -2.45 -32.05 -23.35
N HIS A 36 -2.19 -32.01 -24.66
CA HIS A 36 -1.33 -31.00 -25.25
C HIS A 36 -1.99 -29.60 -25.25
N VAL A 37 -3.31 -29.56 -25.46
CA VAL A 37 -4.16 -28.35 -25.34
C VAL A 37 -4.32 -27.92 -23.88
N GLU A 38 -4.44 -28.83 -22.92
CA GLU A 38 -4.46 -28.54 -21.48
C GLU A 38 -3.11 -28.01 -20.97
N ASN A 39 -2.00 -28.49 -21.54
CA ASN A 39 -0.67 -27.94 -21.29
C ASN A 39 -0.42 -26.57 -21.96
N SER A 40 -1.13 -26.25 -23.06
CA SER A 40 -1.10 -24.92 -23.69
C SER A 40 -2.07 -23.92 -23.03
N LEU A 41 -3.19 -24.39 -22.46
CA LEU A 41 -4.13 -23.63 -21.63
C LEU A 41 -3.62 -23.39 -20.20
N ARG A 42 -2.46 -23.96 -19.84
CA ARG A 42 -1.69 -23.64 -18.64
C ARG A 42 -0.80 -22.39 -18.78
N GLU A 43 -0.95 -21.60 -19.84
CA GLU A 43 -0.46 -20.22 -19.86
C GLU A 43 -1.32 -19.30 -18.96
N THR A 44 -1.12 -19.46 -17.66
CA THR A 44 -0.85 -18.32 -16.79
C THR A 44 0.39 -18.71 -16.00
N PRO A 45 1.51 -18.00 -16.14
CA PRO A 45 2.59 -18.13 -15.17
C PRO A 45 2.00 -17.89 -13.79
N THR A 46 2.03 -18.91 -12.94
CA THR A 46 1.70 -18.77 -11.52
C THR A 46 2.72 -17.82 -10.88
N ALA A 47 2.36 -17.23 -9.74
CA ALA A 47 3.26 -16.41 -8.93
C ALA A 47 4.62 -17.07 -8.60
N GLU A 48 4.77 -18.38 -8.87
CA GLU A 48 6.00 -19.16 -8.70
C GLU A 48 7.14 -18.75 -9.63
N GLU A 49 6.90 -18.36 -10.89
CA GLU A 49 7.99 -17.90 -11.78
C GLU A 49 8.55 -16.55 -11.32
N SER A 50 7.68 -15.64 -10.84
CA SER A 50 8.12 -14.38 -10.22
C SER A 50 8.83 -14.60 -8.88
N ALA A 51 8.51 -15.68 -8.16
CA ALA A 51 9.13 -16.03 -6.89
C ALA A 51 10.54 -16.63 -7.04
N ASN A 52 10.80 -17.37 -8.14
CA ASN A 52 12.12 -17.96 -8.39
C ASN A 52 13.20 -16.90 -8.66
N ASP A 53 12.85 -15.80 -9.35
CA ASP A 53 13.78 -14.67 -9.55
C ASP A 53 14.04 -13.89 -8.24
N LEU A 54 13.06 -13.86 -7.32
CA LEU A 54 13.22 -13.28 -5.98
C LEU A 54 14.07 -14.16 -5.03
N LEU A 55 14.05 -15.49 -5.19
CA LEU A 55 14.90 -16.42 -4.44
C LEU A 55 16.37 -16.35 -4.85
N LEU A 56 16.65 -16.08 -6.13
CA LEU A 56 18.02 -15.91 -6.63
C LEU A 56 18.71 -14.67 -6.02
N ASP A 57 17.93 -13.66 -5.62
CA ASP A 57 18.36 -12.41 -4.95
C ASP A 57 18.98 -12.69 -3.55
N ASP A 58 18.44 -13.68 -2.80
CA ASP A 58 18.83 -13.94 -1.40
C ASP A 58 20.08 -14.84 -1.27
N ILE A 59 20.22 -15.84 -2.15
CA ILE A 59 21.39 -16.76 -2.15
C ILE A 59 22.68 -16.00 -2.49
N TYR A 60 22.61 -15.04 -3.40
CA TYR A 60 23.79 -14.28 -3.83
C TYR A 60 24.28 -13.30 -2.75
N ARG A 61 23.37 -12.72 -1.96
CA ARG A 61 23.72 -11.77 -0.88
C ARG A 61 24.48 -12.43 0.27
N ARG A 62 24.24 -13.72 0.57
CA ARG A 62 25.04 -14.48 1.57
C ARG A 62 26.52 -14.58 1.19
N ARG A 63 26.84 -14.53 -0.12
CA ARG A 63 28.22 -14.72 -0.61
C ARG A 63 29.08 -13.45 -0.50
N GLU A 64 28.48 -12.25 -0.52
CA GLU A 64 29.22 -10.99 -0.37
C GLU A 64 29.42 -10.53 1.09
N ILE A 65 28.57 -10.95 2.02
CA ILE A 65 28.69 -10.58 3.45
C ILE A 65 29.94 -11.20 4.11
N MET A 66 30.56 -12.22 3.51
CA MET A 66 31.82 -12.78 4.00
C MET A 66 33.07 -11.95 3.61
N LYS A 67 32.95 -10.87 2.83
CA LYS A 67 34.12 -10.14 2.32
C LYS A 67 34.39 -8.76 2.93
N ASN A 68 33.57 -8.24 3.84
CA ASN A 68 33.85 -6.96 4.49
C ASN A 68 33.36 -6.94 5.95
N ARG A 69 34.30 -7.15 6.89
CA ARG A 69 34.15 -6.81 8.31
C ARG A 69 35.38 -6.02 8.75
N GLY A 70 35.19 -4.71 8.92
CA GLY A 70 36.06 -3.84 9.72
C GLY A 70 35.25 -3.31 10.91
N SER A 71 35.82 -3.45 12.11
CA SER A 71 35.22 -3.14 13.41
C SER A 71 35.24 -1.64 13.75
N SER A 72 34.27 -1.17 14.54
CA SER A 72 34.54 -0.25 15.67
C SER A 72 33.31 -0.11 16.57
N SER A 73 33.60 -0.05 17.86
CA SER A 73 32.70 0.00 19.02
C SER A 73 32.72 1.40 19.65
N LEU A 74 31.97 1.54 20.77
CA LEU A 74 31.90 2.64 21.75
C LEU A 74 30.82 3.70 21.45
N GLY A 75 30.03 4.21 22.40
CA GLY A 75 29.98 4.06 23.85
C GLY A 75 28.93 5.07 24.39
N LEU A 76 28.20 4.69 25.45
CA LEU A 76 27.13 5.44 26.10
C LEU A 76 27.63 6.69 26.85
N SER A 77 26.76 7.70 27.02
CA SER A 77 26.62 8.43 28.29
C SER A 77 25.27 9.15 28.43
N ARG A 78 24.67 8.99 29.61
CA ARG A 78 23.47 9.65 30.14
C ARG A 78 23.88 10.92 30.87
N TYR A 79 23.02 11.94 30.92
CA TYR A 79 22.83 12.75 32.13
C TYR A 79 21.40 13.30 32.21
N LEU A 80 20.75 12.98 33.33
CA LEU A 80 19.56 13.64 33.87
C LEU A 80 20.03 14.80 34.74
N LEU A 81 19.23 15.87 34.85
CA LEU A 81 18.91 16.51 36.13
C LEU A 81 17.72 17.46 35.99
N GLN A 82 17.06 17.64 37.12
CA GLN A 82 15.68 17.96 37.37
C GLN A 82 15.65 19.21 38.25
N ARG A 83 14.75 20.17 38.03
CA ARG A 83 14.18 20.96 39.14
C ARG A 83 12.94 21.80 38.76
N SER A 84 11.96 21.66 39.64
CA SER A 84 10.75 22.45 39.93
C SER A 84 11.09 23.89 40.37
N SER A 85 10.22 24.89 40.52
CA SER A 85 8.77 25.00 40.75
C SER A 85 8.38 26.49 40.77
N ALA A 86 7.06 26.77 40.64
CA ALA A 86 6.27 27.84 41.31
C ALA A 86 5.65 28.96 40.44
N ASP A 87 4.32 28.81 40.30
CA ASP A 87 3.18 29.73 40.13
C ASP A 87 3.36 31.26 40.15
N SER A 88 2.71 31.97 39.22
CA SER A 88 1.42 32.68 39.49
C SER A 88 0.97 33.61 38.33
N SER A 89 -0.22 33.28 37.78
CA SER A 89 -1.37 34.15 37.44
C SER A 89 -1.30 35.39 36.50
N PHE A 90 -2.19 35.34 35.48
CA PHE A 90 -3.04 36.39 34.85
C PHE A 90 -2.77 36.94 33.42
N SER A 91 -3.74 36.57 32.55
CA SER A 91 -4.49 37.32 31.50
C SER A 91 -3.85 37.83 30.19
N ASN A 92 -4.10 37.03 29.14
CA ASN A 92 -4.75 37.31 27.82
C ASN A 92 -4.45 38.54 26.96
N SER A 93 -3.96 38.25 25.74
CA SER A 93 -4.33 38.73 24.37
C SER A 93 -3.04 38.67 23.52
N GLY A 94 -2.88 38.03 22.36
CA GLY A 94 -3.72 37.81 21.18
C GLY A 94 -2.82 38.12 19.96
N GLY A 95 -2.75 37.24 18.94
CA GLY A 95 -2.32 37.62 17.58
C GLY A 95 -0.91 37.24 17.08
N SER A 96 -0.86 36.17 16.29
CA SER A 96 -0.01 35.86 15.12
C SER A 96 1.09 36.85 14.66
N SER A 97 2.32 36.34 14.40
CA SER A 97 2.91 36.21 13.04
C SER A 97 4.42 35.93 13.10
N LEU A 98 4.87 34.97 12.29
CA LEU A 98 6.28 34.65 12.04
C LEU A 98 6.90 35.77 11.20
N LEU A 99 8.01 36.35 11.66
CA LEU A 99 8.82 37.28 10.87
C LEU A 99 10.25 36.77 10.74
N THR A 100 10.57 36.31 9.55
CA THR A 100 11.92 36.08 9.04
C THR A 100 12.67 37.40 9.05
N THR A 101 13.80 37.48 9.77
CA THR A 101 14.68 38.65 9.68
C THR A 101 16.09 38.20 9.30
N LEU A 102 16.48 38.57 8.07
CA LEU A 102 17.86 38.61 7.60
C LEU A 102 18.66 39.58 8.50
N THR A 103 19.67 39.10 9.19
CA THR A 103 20.56 39.95 10.01
C THR A 103 21.57 40.66 9.13
N THR A 104 21.31 41.92 8.82
CA THR A 104 22.35 42.94 8.60
C THR A 104 23.11 43.14 9.90
N ILE A 105 24.44 42.98 9.87
CA ILE A 105 25.33 43.22 11.01
C ILE A 105 25.36 44.74 11.27
N SER A 106 24.51 45.19 12.18
CA SER A 106 24.56 46.51 12.79
C SER A 106 25.21 46.33 14.17
N ASN A 107 26.34 47.00 14.38
CA ASN A 107 27.00 47.13 15.68
C ASN A 107 26.06 47.89 16.64
N ASN A 108 25.20 47.15 17.35
CA ASN A 108 24.40 47.68 18.45
C ASN A 108 25.17 47.56 19.78
N PRO A 109 25.06 48.56 20.67
CA PRO A 109 25.64 48.48 22.00
C PRO A 109 25.09 47.25 22.71
N THR A 110 25.97 46.50 23.38
CA THR A 110 25.63 45.30 24.15
C THR A 110 24.47 45.62 25.09
N LYS A 111 23.26 45.15 24.74
CA LYS A 111 22.08 45.26 25.59
C LYS A 111 22.39 44.62 26.93
N ASN A 112 22.13 45.33 28.03
CA ASN A 112 22.32 44.80 29.37
C ASN A 112 21.46 43.51 29.49
N PRO A 113 22.02 42.37 29.91
CA PRO A 113 21.24 41.14 30.06
C PRO A 113 19.98 41.29 30.92
N SER A 114 19.98 42.27 31.83
CA SER A 114 18.82 42.64 32.67
C SER A 114 17.62 43.19 31.88
N ASP A 115 17.84 43.77 30.70
CA ASP A 115 16.82 44.41 29.85
C ASP A 115 16.35 43.50 28.71
N LEU A 116 16.87 42.26 28.66
CA LEU A 116 16.51 41.28 27.65
C LEU A 116 15.32 40.45 28.14
N GLU A 117 14.14 40.69 27.57
CA GLU A 117 13.03 39.75 27.69
C GLU A 117 13.14 38.66 26.61
N PRO A 118 13.17 37.37 26.98
CA PRO A 118 13.13 36.30 26.00
C PRO A 118 11.78 36.28 25.28
N LEU A 119 11.79 36.14 23.95
CA LEU A 119 10.59 35.94 23.15
C LEU A 119 10.05 34.53 23.37
N LEU A 120 9.27 34.36 24.43
CA LEU A 120 8.59 33.11 24.75
C LEU A 120 7.26 33.01 23.98
N ASP A 121 6.86 31.78 23.67
CA ASP A 121 5.53 31.50 23.14
C ASP A 121 4.48 31.76 24.22
N LYS A 122 3.74 32.87 24.09
CA LYS A 122 2.66 33.29 25.00
C LYS A 122 1.27 32.84 24.53
N ARG A 123 1.18 31.94 23.55
CA ARG A 123 -0.12 31.39 23.11
C ARG A 123 -0.81 30.67 24.28
N PRO A 124 -2.14 30.79 24.43
CA PRO A 124 -2.86 30.07 25.47
C PRO A 124 -2.72 28.56 25.27
N ALA A 125 -2.83 27.80 26.37
CA ALA A 125 -2.92 26.35 26.29
C ALA A 125 -4.16 25.95 25.49
N LYS A 126 -4.02 24.89 24.67
CA LYS A 126 -5.13 24.34 23.90
C LYS A 126 -6.22 23.80 24.82
N THR A 127 -7.47 23.99 24.43
CA THR A 127 -8.66 23.38 25.05
C THR A 127 -8.67 21.87 24.85
N GLU A 128 -9.48 21.15 25.64
CA GLU A 128 -9.63 19.70 25.50
C GLU A 128 -10.18 19.33 24.12
N GLU A 129 -11.12 20.12 23.59
CA GLU A 129 -11.68 19.95 22.25
C GLU A 129 -10.62 20.12 21.16
N GLU A 130 -9.80 21.16 21.22
CA GLU A 130 -8.69 21.39 20.27
C GLU A 130 -7.64 20.27 20.34
N LEU A 131 -7.40 19.70 21.52
CA LEU A 131 -6.51 18.55 21.68
C LEU A 131 -7.12 17.29 21.06
N ILE A 132 -8.44 17.06 21.23
CA ILE A 132 -9.14 15.92 20.60
C ILE A 132 -9.06 16.02 19.07
N GLU A 133 -9.34 17.20 18.50
CA GLU A 133 -9.24 17.42 17.05
C GLU A 133 -7.81 17.18 16.54
N GLU A 134 -6.80 17.65 17.28
CA GLU A 134 -5.39 17.40 16.95
C GLU A 134 -5.05 15.91 16.97
N ILE A 135 -5.55 15.16 17.96
CA ILE A 135 -5.31 13.71 18.02
C ILE A 135 -6.06 12.99 16.87
N GLU A 136 -7.29 13.37 16.54
CA GLU A 136 -8.03 12.78 15.41
C GLU A 136 -7.31 12.99 14.07
N GLN A 137 -6.71 14.15 13.88
CA GLN A 137 -5.92 14.45 12.68
C GLN A 137 -4.63 13.63 12.61
N ARG A 138 -3.95 13.43 13.76
CA ARG A 138 -2.69 12.68 13.82
C ARG A 138 -2.86 11.16 13.85
N ILE A 139 -3.95 10.67 14.45
CA ILE A 139 -4.25 9.25 14.64
C ILE A 139 -5.69 8.97 14.19
N PRO A 140 -5.95 8.99 12.87
CA PRO A 140 -7.31 8.82 12.33
C PRO A 140 -7.90 7.43 12.60
N SER A 141 -7.08 6.45 12.99
CA SER A 141 -7.51 5.11 13.40
C SER A 141 -8.11 5.07 14.81
N LEU A 142 -8.04 6.15 15.60
CA LEU A 142 -8.62 6.19 16.94
C LEU A 142 -10.08 6.69 16.90
N PRO A 143 -11.04 6.01 17.56
CA PRO A 143 -12.45 6.38 17.53
C PRO A 143 -12.78 7.48 18.56
N LEU A 144 -12.13 8.64 18.48
CA LEU A 144 -12.24 9.71 19.48
C LEU A 144 -13.62 10.35 19.57
N ALA A 145 -14.23 10.72 18.44
CA ALA A 145 -15.61 11.23 18.42
C ALA A 145 -16.59 10.29 19.14
N TYR A 146 -16.44 8.97 18.92
CA TYR A 146 -17.26 7.97 19.59
C TYR A 146 -16.92 7.83 21.07
N TRP A 147 -15.63 7.87 21.43
CA TRP A 147 -15.19 7.83 22.82
C TRP A 147 -15.72 9.04 23.61
N ASN A 148 -15.60 10.26 23.10
CA ASN A 148 -16.07 11.48 23.77
C ASN A 148 -17.60 11.46 24.01
N LYS A 149 -18.36 10.87 23.09
CA LYS A 149 -19.81 10.67 23.25
C LYS A 149 -20.13 9.66 24.36
N ASN A 150 -19.40 8.55 24.43
CA ASN A 150 -19.74 7.42 25.32
C ASN A 150 -19.02 7.43 26.67
N SER A 151 -17.90 8.15 26.82
CA SER A 151 -17.18 8.32 28.09
C SER A 151 -18.00 9.11 29.13
N LYS A 152 -18.98 9.89 28.67
CA LYS A 152 -19.88 10.71 29.50
C LYS A 152 -21.10 9.96 30.05
N TYR A 153 -21.34 8.72 29.63
CA TYR A 153 -22.46 7.91 30.12
C TYR A 153 -21.98 6.78 31.05
N PRO A 154 -22.11 6.92 32.39
CA PRO A 154 -21.78 5.84 33.31
C PRO A 154 -22.74 4.66 33.11
N ALA A 155 -22.17 3.45 33.18
CA ALA A 155 -22.85 2.18 32.98
C ALA A 155 -23.98 1.94 34.01
N GLY A 156 -25.21 2.38 33.74
CA GLY A 156 -26.40 2.08 34.56
C GLY A 156 -26.95 0.68 34.27
N GLN A 157 -26.81 -0.28 35.20
CA GLN A 157 -27.23 -1.70 35.16
C GLN A 157 -28.33 -2.07 34.14
N SER A 158 -28.01 -2.92 33.14
CA SER A 158 -29.02 -3.64 32.35
C SER A 158 -28.97 -5.13 32.67
N LYS A 159 -30.14 -5.71 32.97
CA LYS A 159 -30.34 -7.13 33.28
C LYS A 159 -30.78 -7.88 32.03
N THR A 160 -29.87 -8.20 31.12
CA THR A 160 -30.13 -9.21 30.08
C THR A 160 -29.36 -10.49 30.40
N LYS A 161 -30.05 -11.40 31.09
CA LYS A 161 -29.59 -12.76 31.40
C LYS A 161 -29.57 -13.60 30.13
N GLY A 162 -28.40 -13.70 29.50
CA GLY A 162 -28.06 -14.75 28.55
C GLY A 162 -26.61 -15.16 28.78
N ASN A 163 -26.30 -16.47 28.72
CA ASN A 163 -24.97 -17.03 29.03
C ASN A 163 -23.82 -16.54 28.11
N TYR A 164 -24.10 -15.66 27.14
CA TYR A 164 -23.14 -15.06 26.19
C TYR A 164 -23.09 -13.52 26.27
N SER A 165 -23.76 -12.92 27.25
CA SER A 165 -23.85 -11.46 27.41
C SER A 165 -22.63 -10.93 28.18
N CYS A 166 -21.73 -10.24 27.49
CA CYS A 166 -20.63 -9.48 28.11
C CYS A 166 -21.12 -8.16 28.73
N SER A 167 -22.24 -8.19 29.45
CA SER A 167 -22.95 -7.02 30.03
C SER A 167 -22.12 -6.17 31.01
N ASN A 168 -21.00 -6.69 31.49
CA ASN A 168 -20.07 -5.97 32.36
C ASN A 168 -18.88 -5.36 31.59
N LEU A 169 -18.73 -5.65 30.29
CA LEU A 169 -17.65 -5.12 29.47
C LEU A 169 -17.91 -3.65 29.17
N LYS A 170 -16.96 -2.79 29.54
CA LYS A 170 -17.04 -1.35 29.31
C LYS A 170 -16.39 -1.00 27.99
N TYR A 171 -16.87 0.08 27.36
CA TYR A 171 -16.20 0.67 26.21
C TYR A 171 -14.74 1.01 26.59
N PRO A 172 -13.75 0.70 25.74
CA PRO A 172 -12.35 0.88 26.09
C PRO A 172 -12.00 2.37 26.25
N SER A 173 -11.35 2.71 27.36
CA SER A 173 -10.77 4.04 27.52
C SER A 173 -9.63 4.21 26.51
N ILE A 174 -9.51 5.38 25.89
CA ILE A 174 -8.37 5.70 25.02
C ILE A 174 -7.03 5.67 25.77
N TYR A 175 -7.06 5.84 27.09
CA TYR A 175 -5.88 5.78 27.95
C TYR A 175 -5.41 4.35 28.26
N ASP A 176 -6.27 3.35 28.05
CA ASP A 176 -5.97 1.93 28.30
C ASP A 176 -5.53 1.19 27.02
N ILE A 177 -5.46 1.90 25.89
CA ILE A 177 -5.00 1.35 24.61
C ILE A 177 -3.47 1.25 24.62
N GLU A 178 -2.93 0.07 24.31
CA GLU A 178 -1.50 -0.14 24.17
C GLU A 178 -1.05 0.31 22.77
N PHE A 179 -0.42 1.48 22.69
CA PHE A 179 0.18 1.94 21.43
C PHE A 179 1.59 1.36 21.25
N ASN A 180 1.89 0.92 20.03
CA ASN A 180 3.26 0.73 19.57
C ASN A 180 3.64 1.92 18.71
N ASN A 181 4.70 2.63 19.10
CA ASN A 181 5.14 3.89 18.53
C ASN A 181 4.05 5.00 18.56
N VAL A 182 3.35 5.24 17.45
CA VAL A 182 2.39 6.32 17.23
C VAL A 182 1.12 5.78 16.58
N TYR A 183 1.25 4.99 15.49
CA TYR A 183 0.11 4.63 14.62
C TYR A 183 -0.45 3.22 14.84
N TRP A 184 0.24 2.39 15.62
CA TRP A 184 -0.11 0.97 15.78
C TRP A 184 -0.68 0.71 17.17
N GLN A 185 -1.69 -0.15 17.24
CA GLN A 185 -2.22 -0.64 18.51
C GLN A 185 -1.81 -2.10 18.72
N THR A 186 -1.39 -2.44 19.94
CA THR A 186 -0.87 -3.75 20.29
C THR A 186 -1.92 -4.61 20.97
N MET A 187 -2.06 -5.84 20.49
CA MET A 187 -2.79 -6.91 21.19
C MET A 187 -1.82 -8.06 21.44
N ARG A 188 -1.65 -8.40 22.71
CA ARG A 188 -0.82 -9.54 23.14
C ARG A 188 -1.71 -10.74 23.38
N THR A 189 -1.25 -11.90 22.97
CA THR A 189 -1.96 -13.17 23.13
C THR A 189 -1.05 -14.25 23.71
N GLY A 190 -1.62 -15.37 24.10
CA GLY A 190 -0.88 -16.57 24.48
C GLY A 190 0.02 -17.13 23.36
N ASN A 191 -0.28 -16.84 22.09
CA ASN A 191 0.58 -17.20 20.96
C ASN A 191 0.68 -16.08 19.91
N GLY A 192 1.51 -15.10 20.23
CA GLY A 192 1.91 -14.03 19.32
C GLY A 192 1.45 -12.65 19.76
N THR A 193 2.03 -11.64 19.13
CA THR A 193 1.69 -10.23 19.28
C THR A 193 1.19 -9.70 17.96
N PHE A 194 0.08 -8.99 18.03
CA PHE A 194 -0.58 -8.35 16.90
C PHE A 194 -0.34 -6.85 16.97
N GLN A 195 0.10 -6.27 15.86
CA GLN A 195 0.27 -4.85 15.65
C GLN A 195 -0.80 -4.41 14.64
N LEU A 196 -1.85 -3.77 15.13
CA LEU A 196 -3.03 -3.42 14.36
C LEU A 196 -2.87 -1.98 13.84
N PHE A 197 -3.07 -1.79 12.53
CA PHE A 197 -2.86 -0.50 11.87
C PHE A 197 -4.17 0.27 11.64
N GLY A 198 -5.19 -0.42 11.11
CA GLY A 198 -6.48 0.20 10.79
C GLY A 198 -7.57 -0.83 10.54
N ALA A 199 -8.83 -0.39 10.66
CA ALA A 199 -10.02 -1.22 10.48
C ALA A 199 -10.99 -0.56 9.50
N TYR A 200 -11.61 -1.37 8.63
CA TYR A 200 -12.43 -0.87 7.52
C TYR A 200 -13.67 -1.72 7.34
N TYR A 201 -14.81 -1.08 7.10
CA TYR A 201 -16.06 -1.77 6.83
C TYR A 201 -16.11 -2.23 5.37
N ASP A 202 -16.28 -3.53 5.16
CA ASP A 202 -16.36 -4.16 3.84
C ASP A 202 -17.74 -4.82 3.65
N ARG A 203 -18.57 -4.17 2.85
CA ARG A 203 -19.87 -4.64 2.37
C ARG A 203 -19.94 -4.80 0.84
N ARG A 204 -18.81 -5.07 0.19
CA ARG A 204 -18.76 -5.30 -1.27
C ARG A 204 -19.61 -6.51 -1.64
N LYS A 205 -20.40 -6.40 -2.70
CA LYS A 205 -21.41 -7.43 -3.07
C LYS A 205 -20.80 -8.79 -3.40
N LEU A 206 -19.55 -8.81 -3.91
CA LEU A 206 -18.84 -10.04 -4.26
C LEU A 206 -18.28 -10.79 -3.03
N SER A 207 -18.36 -10.19 -1.84
CA SER A 207 -17.96 -10.85 -0.59
C SER A 207 -18.96 -11.95 -0.21
N ARG A 208 -18.52 -13.21 -0.30
CA ARG A 208 -19.33 -14.39 0.08
C ARG A 208 -19.59 -14.48 1.59
N ILE A 209 -18.82 -13.76 2.40
CA ILE A 209 -18.96 -13.77 3.86
C ILE A 209 -19.98 -12.73 4.35
N GLY A 210 -20.53 -11.90 3.45
CA GLY A 210 -21.39 -10.77 3.77
C GLY A 210 -20.60 -9.54 4.25
N PRO A 211 -21.28 -8.56 4.87
CA PRO A 211 -20.63 -7.44 5.53
C PRO A 211 -19.65 -7.90 6.62
N ALA A 212 -18.46 -7.31 6.64
CA ALA A 212 -17.40 -7.63 7.58
C ALA A 212 -16.59 -6.38 7.92
N VAL A 213 -15.84 -6.43 9.02
CA VAL A 213 -14.75 -5.50 9.29
C VAL A 213 -13.44 -6.18 8.91
N ARG A 214 -12.64 -5.50 8.10
CA ARG A 214 -11.29 -5.91 7.67
C ARG A 214 -10.29 -5.12 8.49
N ILE A 215 -9.37 -5.79 9.18
CA ILE A 215 -8.32 -5.14 9.98
C ILE A 215 -6.98 -5.41 9.31
N VAL A 216 -6.25 -4.36 8.95
CA VAL A 216 -4.90 -4.45 8.41
C VAL A 216 -3.91 -4.38 9.58
N GLY A 217 -2.95 -5.29 9.61
CA GLY A 217 -1.94 -5.31 10.66
C GLY A 217 -0.79 -6.27 10.39
N MET A 218 0.13 -6.35 11.34
CA MET A 218 1.23 -7.32 11.32
C MET A 218 1.22 -8.19 12.58
N ILE A 219 1.51 -9.48 12.42
CA ILE A 219 1.55 -10.46 13.51
C ILE A 219 2.94 -11.06 13.56
N ASP A 220 3.56 -11.21 14.73
CA ASP A 220 4.86 -11.87 14.88
C ASP A 220 4.79 -13.40 14.77
N ARG A 221 3.65 -13.91 14.29
CA ARG A 221 3.39 -15.32 14.01
C ARG A 221 3.00 -15.54 12.56
N ILE A 222 3.53 -16.61 12.02
CA ILE A 222 3.06 -17.27 10.82
C ILE A 222 1.98 -18.26 11.23
N GLU A 223 0.86 -18.28 10.50
CA GLU A 223 -0.26 -19.18 10.75
C GLU A 223 -0.70 -19.13 12.22
N PRO A 224 -1.12 -17.95 12.71
CA PRO A 224 -1.49 -17.77 14.11
C PRO A 224 -2.59 -18.77 14.51
N THR A 225 -2.31 -19.58 15.54
CA THR A 225 -3.24 -20.61 16.04
C THR A 225 -4.23 -20.08 17.08
N VAL A 226 -4.07 -18.82 17.50
CA VAL A 226 -4.95 -18.20 18.48
C VAL A 226 -6.34 -18.01 17.90
N LYS A 227 -7.35 -18.39 18.68
CA LYS A 227 -8.73 -18.01 18.40
C LYS A 227 -8.94 -16.64 19.01
N THR A 228 -9.16 -15.65 18.17
CA THR A 228 -9.45 -14.28 18.61
C THR A 228 -10.89 -13.92 18.30
N HIS A 229 -11.36 -12.88 18.97
CA HIS A 229 -12.72 -12.39 18.84
C HIS A 229 -12.68 -10.88 18.59
N CYS A 230 -13.55 -10.42 17.70
CA CYS A 230 -13.80 -9.00 17.48
C CYS A 230 -14.98 -8.55 18.34
N GLN A 231 -14.80 -7.43 19.03
CA GLN A 231 -15.83 -6.73 19.80
C GLN A 231 -16.22 -5.48 19.01
N PHE A 232 -17.42 -5.48 18.42
CA PHE A 232 -17.93 -4.34 17.65
C PHE A 232 -18.75 -3.40 18.53
N TRP A 233 -18.44 -2.11 18.44
CA TRP A 233 -19.16 -1.06 19.15
C TRP A 233 -20.01 -0.26 18.16
N TYR A 234 -21.33 -0.26 18.35
CA TYR A 234 -22.29 0.44 17.51
C TYR A 234 -22.84 1.67 18.21
N ASP A 235 -23.06 2.74 17.46
CA ASP A 235 -23.66 3.94 18.02
C ASP A 235 -25.11 3.69 18.46
N GLY A 236 -25.44 4.13 19.67
CA GLY A 236 -26.71 3.83 20.33
C GLY A 236 -26.80 2.46 21.00
N GLU A 237 -25.76 1.63 20.94
CA GLU A 237 -25.70 0.35 21.64
C GLU A 237 -24.69 0.39 22.79
N ARG A 238 -25.11 -0.15 23.93
CA ARG A 238 -24.27 -0.16 25.14
C ARG A 238 -23.28 -1.32 25.16
N ASP A 239 -23.75 -2.50 24.78
CA ASP A 239 -22.96 -3.73 24.86
C ASP A 239 -22.35 -4.01 23.48
N PRO A 240 -21.10 -4.50 23.42
CA PRO A 240 -20.46 -4.81 22.15
C PRO A 240 -21.02 -6.10 21.55
N ILE A 241 -21.06 -6.15 20.22
CA ILE A 241 -21.35 -7.37 19.48
C ILE A 241 -20.07 -8.16 19.29
N ILE A 242 -19.98 -9.33 19.91
CA ILE A 242 -18.79 -10.18 19.84
C ILE A 242 -18.94 -11.25 18.77
N VAL A 243 -17.93 -11.39 17.92
CA VAL A 243 -17.84 -12.44 16.90
C VAL A 243 -16.46 -13.08 16.91
N GLU A 244 -16.40 -14.38 16.60
CA GLU A 244 -15.12 -15.05 16.32
C GLU A 244 -14.49 -14.48 15.05
N THR A 245 -13.17 -14.30 15.07
CA THR A 245 -12.39 -13.90 13.90
C THR A 245 -12.48 -14.99 12.84
N LEU A 246 -12.88 -14.62 11.62
CA LEU A 246 -13.14 -15.57 10.54
C LEU A 246 -11.85 -16.06 9.87
N GLU A 247 -10.94 -15.12 9.57
CA GLU A 247 -9.70 -15.44 8.85
C GLU A 247 -8.56 -14.47 9.19
N TYR A 248 -7.34 -15.00 9.19
CA TYR A 248 -6.10 -14.23 9.15
C TYR A 248 -5.46 -14.39 7.76
N LYS A 249 -5.80 -13.51 6.84
CA LYS A 249 -5.32 -13.60 5.46
C LYS A 249 -3.88 -13.10 5.36
N TYR A 250 -2.93 -14.03 5.23
CA TYR A 250 -1.51 -13.71 5.06
C TYR A 250 -1.25 -12.99 3.73
N ILE A 251 -0.49 -11.90 3.74
CA ILE A 251 -0.23 -11.04 2.57
C ILE A 251 1.20 -11.27 2.04
N TRP A 252 1.69 -12.49 1.95
CA TRP A 252 3.05 -12.74 1.44
C TRP A 252 3.17 -14.15 0.90
N TYR A 253 4.08 -14.38 -0.06
CA TYR A 253 4.41 -15.74 -0.47
C TYR A 253 5.59 -16.27 0.34
N PRO A 254 5.49 -17.44 0.97
CA PRO A 254 6.58 -18.02 1.76
C PRO A 254 7.90 -18.13 1.00
N LYS A 255 7.83 -18.39 -0.30
CA LYS A 255 8.98 -18.50 -1.21
C LYS A 255 9.77 -17.19 -1.38
N TRP A 256 9.20 -16.03 -1.07
CA TRP A 256 9.89 -14.74 -1.17
C TRP A 256 10.85 -14.45 -0.01
N GLY A 257 11.00 -15.41 0.91
CA GLY A 257 11.91 -15.30 2.05
C GLY A 257 11.27 -14.59 3.24
N ASN A 258 12.02 -14.53 4.34
CA ASN A 258 11.59 -13.97 5.63
C ASN A 258 10.33 -14.62 6.23
N TYR A 259 9.95 -15.81 5.75
CA TYR A 259 8.89 -16.66 6.30
C TYR A 259 9.40 -17.35 7.58
N LYS A 260 9.46 -16.60 8.68
CA LYS A 260 9.92 -17.09 9.99
C LYS A 260 9.06 -16.52 11.14
N GLN A 261 8.80 -17.37 12.14
CA GLN A 261 8.19 -16.97 13.41
C GLN A 261 9.04 -15.91 14.15
N GLY A 262 8.40 -15.02 14.90
CA GLY A 262 9.04 -13.95 15.66
C GLY A 262 9.42 -12.71 14.83
N ILE A 263 9.12 -12.71 13.54
CA ILE A 263 9.21 -11.54 12.66
C ILE A 263 7.78 -11.09 12.38
N TYR A 264 7.52 -9.80 12.47
CA TYR A 264 6.21 -9.25 12.11
C TYR A 264 5.91 -9.50 10.62
N GLN A 265 4.79 -10.18 10.39
CA GLN A 265 4.29 -10.64 9.09
C GLN A 265 2.98 -9.92 8.75
N PRO A 266 2.72 -9.51 7.50
CA PRO A 266 1.53 -8.73 7.15
C PRO A 266 0.27 -9.59 6.97
N TYR A 267 -0.85 -9.13 7.52
CA TYR A 267 -2.16 -9.80 7.46
C TYR A 267 -3.32 -8.83 7.23
N VAL A 268 -4.36 -9.32 6.55
CA VAL A 268 -5.72 -8.78 6.65
C VAL A 268 -6.55 -9.75 7.48
N ILE A 269 -7.09 -9.26 8.59
CA ILE A 269 -7.92 -10.03 9.51
C ILE A 269 -9.39 -9.71 9.20
N ALA A 270 -10.27 -10.72 9.19
CA ALA A 270 -11.69 -10.49 8.89
C ALA A 270 -12.58 -10.91 10.05
N CYS A 271 -13.48 -10.01 10.44
CA CYS A 271 -14.53 -10.28 11.41
C CYS A 271 -15.90 -10.03 10.77
N LYS A 272 -16.73 -11.07 10.68
CA LYS A 272 -18.02 -11.00 10.00
C LYS A 272 -19.03 -10.24 10.85
N ILE A 273 -19.77 -9.31 10.25
CA ILE A 273 -20.90 -8.67 10.94
C ILE A 273 -22.07 -9.67 11.00
N PRO A 274 -22.69 -9.91 12.17
CA PRO A 274 -23.86 -10.76 12.29
C PRO A 274 -25.03 -10.24 11.45
N GLN A 275 -25.84 -11.17 10.91
CA GLN A 275 -26.99 -10.80 10.07
C GLN A 275 -27.96 -9.84 10.76
N SER A 276 -28.10 -9.93 12.08
CA SER A 276 -28.91 -9.01 12.90
C SER A 276 -28.47 -7.55 12.83
N HIS A 277 -27.24 -7.27 12.37
CA HIS A 277 -26.65 -5.92 12.33
C HIS A 277 -26.40 -5.41 10.90
N TRP A 278 -26.77 -6.17 9.85
CA TRP A 278 -26.53 -5.76 8.47
C TRP A 278 -27.24 -4.46 8.07
N SER A 279 -28.41 -4.18 8.68
CA SER A 279 -29.19 -2.97 8.43
C SER A 279 -28.73 -1.75 9.24
N LYS A 280 -27.92 -1.93 10.30
CA LYS A 280 -27.46 -0.83 11.16
C LYS A 280 -26.29 -0.02 10.58
N GLY A 281 -25.64 -0.53 9.54
CA GLY A 281 -24.47 0.11 8.96
C GLY A 281 -23.16 -0.34 9.61
N PRO A 282 -22.05 0.41 9.46
CA PRO A 282 -20.78 0.06 10.07
C PRO A 282 -20.83 0.21 11.59
N PRO A 283 -20.14 -0.65 12.37
CA PRO A 283 -19.83 -0.31 13.75
C PRO A 283 -18.95 0.96 13.78
N ALA A 284 -18.98 1.71 14.87
CA ALA A 284 -18.13 2.88 15.05
C ALA A 284 -16.67 2.49 15.28
N SER A 285 -16.45 1.41 16.03
CA SER A 285 -15.12 0.90 16.30
C SER A 285 -15.12 -0.62 16.52
N VAL A 286 -13.92 -1.20 16.49
CA VAL A 286 -13.67 -2.61 16.74
C VAL A 286 -12.47 -2.77 17.67
N SER A 287 -12.63 -3.62 18.67
CA SER A 287 -11.52 -4.16 19.46
C SER A 287 -11.31 -5.63 19.12
N MET A 288 -10.07 -6.11 19.20
CA MET A 288 -9.74 -7.52 19.07
C MET A 288 -9.21 -8.05 20.40
N VAL A 289 -9.62 -9.25 20.79
CA VAL A 289 -9.23 -9.91 22.03
C VAL A 289 -8.99 -11.40 21.82
N GLU A 290 -8.24 -12.04 22.72
CA GLU A 290 -8.07 -13.49 22.68
C GLU A 290 -9.34 -14.20 23.17
N LYS A 291 -9.79 -13.95 24.42
CA LYS A 291 -10.97 -14.61 24.96
C LYS A 291 -12.22 -13.73 24.88
N ASN A 292 -13.37 -14.39 24.83
CA ASN A 292 -14.66 -13.71 24.89
C ASN A 292 -14.76 -12.82 26.14
N CYS A 293 -15.30 -11.62 25.95
CA CYS A 293 -15.50 -10.62 26.99
C CYS A 293 -14.21 -10.08 27.68
N ASP A 294 -13.01 -10.39 27.19
CA ASP A 294 -11.78 -9.79 27.75
C ASP A 294 -11.80 -8.26 27.59
N THR A 295 -11.22 -7.55 28.55
CA THR A 295 -10.97 -6.11 28.42
C THR A 295 -9.92 -5.89 27.34
N PRO A 296 -10.22 -5.17 26.25
CA PRO A 296 -9.30 -5.03 25.14
C PRO A 296 -8.21 -3.99 25.41
N SER A 297 -7.00 -4.25 24.91
CA SER A 297 -5.87 -3.32 24.89
C SER A 297 -5.81 -2.46 23.60
N ASN A 298 -6.85 -2.54 22.77
CA ASN A 298 -6.92 -1.91 21.46
C ASN A 298 -8.37 -1.55 21.12
N ASN A 299 -8.57 -0.53 20.30
CA ASN A 299 -9.84 -0.11 19.77
C ASN A 299 -9.61 0.75 18.51
N LEU A 300 -9.86 0.18 17.34
CA LEU A 300 -9.71 0.83 16.05
C LEU A 300 -11.03 1.40 15.57
N ARG A 301 -11.03 2.67 15.14
CA ARG A 301 -12.11 3.26 14.37
C ARG A 301 -12.33 2.44 13.10
N VAL A 302 -13.59 2.12 12.84
CA VAL A 302 -13.97 1.42 11.61
C VAL A 302 -14.26 2.45 10.53
N ILE A 303 -13.39 2.51 9.52
CA ILE A 303 -13.46 3.47 8.42
C ILE A 303 -14.43 2.97 7.35
N TYR A 304 -15.31 3.86 6.88
CA TYR A 304 -16.26 3.58 5.82
C TYR A 304 -16.48 4.83 4.94
N ASN A 305 -15.51 5.10 4.07
CA ASN A 305 -15.56 6.25 3.17
C ASN A 305 -16.37 5.92 1.92
N LYS A 306 -17.70 6.01 1.99
CA LYS A 306 -18.57 5.79 0.83
C LYS A 306 -19.21 7.10 0.35
N PRO A 307 -18.74 7.69 -0.76
CA PRO A 307 -19.41 8.81 -1.40
C PRO A 307 -20.66 8.34 -2.17
N GLU A 308 -21.48 9.29 -2.60
CA GLU A 308 -22.64 9.01 -3.46
C GLU A 308 -22.22 8.44 -4.81
N ARG A 309 -21.13 8.96 -5.38
CA ARG A 309 -20.57 8.56 -6.67
C ARG A 309 -19.08 8.29 -6.56
N LYS A 310 -18.64 7.21 -7.21
CA LYS A 310 -17.22 6.89 -7.39
C LYS A 310 -16.58 7.82 -8.40
N LYS A 311 -15.32 8.13 -8.14
CA LYS A 311 -14.39 8.75 -9.09
C LYS A 311 -13.65 7.65 -9.86
N ASP A 312 -12.96 8.01 -10.94
CA ASP A 312 -12.42 7.01 -11.83
C ASP A 312 -11.12 6.38 -11.29
N PHE A 313 -10.08 7.18 -11.03
CA PHE A 313 -8.74 6.69 -10.71
C PHE A 313 -8.13 7.35 -9.46
N ALA A 314 -7.52 6.52 -8.63
CA ALA A 314 -6.60 6.94 -7.58
C ALA A 314 -5.27 6.21 -7.69
N VAL A 315 -4.21 6.82 -7.16
CA VAL A 315 -2.88 6.21 -7.06
C VAL A 315 -2.49 6.07 -5.61
N CYS A 316 -2.06 4.86 -5.22
CA CYS A 316 -1.47 4.57 -3.92
C CYS A 316 0.04 4.37 -4.09
N VAL A 317 0.82 5.07 -3.27
CA VAL A 317 2.29 4.99 -3.28
C VAL A 317 2.76 4.31 -2.00
N LYS A 318 3.86 3.55 -2.08
CA LYS A 318 4.47 2.92 -0.90
C LYS A 318 5.00 3.96 0.11
N GLY A 319 5.45 3.46 1.26
CA GLY A 319 6.17 4.27 2.24
C GLY A 319 7.42 4.91 1.63
N LEU A 320 7.43 6.24 1.51
CA LEU A 320 8.54 7.02 0.97
C LEU A 320 9.69 7.10 1.99
N ASP A 321 10.86 6.64 1.58
CA ASP A 321 12.11 6.64 2.36
C ASP A 321 13.26 7.21 1.51
N PHE A 322 13.34 8.54 1.46
CA PHE A 322 14.29 9.34 0.68
C PHE A 322 14.96 10.40 1.58
N LEU A 323 15.47 9.98 2.74
CA LEU A 323 16.02 10.90 3.74
C LEU A 323 17.18 11.76 3.21
N HIS A 324 18.02 11.19 2.34
CA HIS A 324 19.24 11.82 1.83
C HIS A 324 19.21 12.09 0.31
N GLU A 325 18.06 11.87 -0.33
CA GLU A 325 17.89 12.03 -1.78
C GLU A 325 16.84 13.10 -2.03
N ASP A 326 17.27 14.24 -2.58
CA ASP A 326 16.34 15.31 -2.96
C ASP A 326 15.75 15.05 -4.35
N LEU A 327 14.63 14.31 -4.37
CA LEU A 327 13.89 13.98 -5.59
C LEU A 327 12.84 15.03 -5.98
N SER A 328 12.92 16.23 -5.41
CA SER A 328 11.91 17.29 -5.53
C SER A 328 11.41 17.53 -6.96
N VAL A 329 12.32 17.81 -7.89
CA VAL A 329 11.95 18.13 -9.28
C VAL A 329 11.29 16.93 -9.98
N ARG A 330 11.83 15.72 -9.76
CA ARG A 330 11.27 14.48 -10.33
C ARG A 330 9.89 14.18 -9.76
N LEU A 331 9.67 14.45 -8.46
CA LEU A 331 8.39 14.24 -7.81
C LEU A 331 7.32 15.22 -8.32
N VAL A 332 7.66 16.50 -8.51
CA VAL A 332 6.75 17.49 -9.12
C VAL A 332 6.38 17.06 -10.54
N GLU A 333 7.36 16.69 -11.37
CA GLU A 333 7.11 16.18 -12.72
C GLU A 333 6.18 14.96 -12.73
N TRP A 334 6.41 14.01 -11.81
CA TRP A 334 5.59 12.81 -11.71
C TRP A 334 4.16 13.11 -11.23
N ILE A 335 3.97 13.94 -10.19
CA ILE A 335 2.63 14.29 -9.68
C ILE A 335 1.80 14.99 -10.77
N GLU A 336 2.38 15.96 -11.47
CA GLU A 336 1.70 16.68 -12.54
C GLU A 336 1.34 15.76 -13.71
N LEU A 337 2.25 14.87 -14.11
CA LEU A 337 1.99 13.91 -15.18
C LEU A 337 0.88 12.92 -14.81
N ILE A 338 0.90 12.38 -13.59
CA ILE A 338 -0.14 11.47 -13.09
C ILE A 338 -1.51 12.17 -13.04
N SER A 339 -1.54 13.45 -12.67
CA SER A 339 -2.77 14.27 -12.74
C SER A 339 -3.25 14.46 -14.18
N LEU A 340 -2.36 14.78 -15.12
CA LEU A 340 -2.69 14.93 -16.54
C LEU A 340 -3.23 13.63 -17.16
N LEU A 341 -2.75 12.48 -16.71
CA LEU A 341 -3.24 11.17 -17.13
C LEU A 341 -4.64 10.84 -16.59
N GLY A 342 -5.16 11.61 -15.63
CA GLY A 342 -6.52 11.47 -15.12
C GLY A 342 -6.64 10.85 -13.74
N ALA A 343 -5.57 10.78 -12.95
CA ALA A 343 -5.68 10.48 -11.53
C ALA A 343 -6.36 11.64 -10.79
N ASP A 344 -7.39 11.35 -9.99
CA ASP A 344 -8.06 12.36 -9.17
C ASP A 344 -7.26 12.69 -7.90
N LYS A 345 -6.64 11.67 -7.28
CA LYS A 345 -5.84 11.84 -6.08
C LYS A 345 -4.71 10.83 -5.98
N ILE A 346 -3.59 11.28 -5.41
CA ILE A 346 -2.44 10.43 -5.05
C ILE A 346 -2.32 10.33 -3.53
N PHE A 347 -2.29 9.11 -3.02
CA PHE A 347 -2.15 8.79 -1.61
C PHE A 347 -0.72 8.37 -1.32
N PHE A 348 0.00 9.23 -0.59
CA PHE A 348 1.37 8.98 -0.16
C PHE A 348 1.42 8.48 1.26
N TYR A 349 2.40 7.63 1.54
CA TYR A 349 2.77 7.25 2.89
C TYR A 349 4.17 7.76 3.18
N GLN A 350 4.33 8.54 4.23
CA GLN A 350 5.59 9.20 4.54
C GLN A 350 6.31 8.49 5.67
N LEU A 351 7.49 7.90 5.39
CA LEU A 351 8.44 7.47 6.40
C LEU A 351 9.43 8.62 6.65
N GLN A 352 10.60 8.57 6.02
CA GLN A 352 11.67 9.57 6.16
C GLN A 352 12.01 10.13 4.80
N VAL A 353 11.69 11.40 4.57
CA VAL A 353 11.93 12.07 3.28
C VAL A 353 12.68 13.36 3.49
N HIS A 354 13.39 13.79 2.45
CA HIS A 354 14.07 15.07 2.43
C HIS A 354 13.09 16.24 2.75
N PRO A 355 13.51 17.31 3.47
CA PRO A 355 12.63 18.43 3.78
C PRO A 355 11.99 19.09 2.55
N ASN A 356 12.71 19.17 1.42
CA ASN A 356 12.13 19.70 0.17
C ASN A 356 11.04 18.78 -0.41
N VAL A 357 11.15 17.46 -0.21
CA VAL A 357 10.07 16.52 -0.57
C VAL A 357 8.85 16.74 0.32
N THR A 358 9.04 16.95 1.63
CA THR A 358 7.94 17.33 2.55
C THR A 358 7.25 18.61 2.08
N LYS A 359 8.04 19.64 1.71
CA LYS A 359 7.52 20.91 1.18
C LYS A 359 6.63 20.73 -0.06
N ILE A 360 7.03 19.86 -0.99
CA ILE A 360 6.24 19.55 -2.19
C ILE A 360 4.95 18.81 -1.83
N LEU A 361 5.06 17.79 -0.97
CA LEU A 361 3.91 17.02 -0.52
C LEU A 361 2.88 17.92 0.18
N ASP A 362 3.31 18.84 1.05
CA ASP A 362 2.45 19.83 1.71
C ASP A 362 1.79 20.77 0.71
N HIS A 363 2.52 21.22 -0.31
CA HIS A 363 1.99 22.07 -1.37
C HIS A 363 0.83 21.39 -2.11
N TYR A 364 1.05 20.18 -2.61
CA TYR A 364 0.01 19.45 -3.32
C TYR A 364 -1.14 18.98 -2.42
N GLN A 365 -0.88 18.80 -1.11
CA GLN A 365 -1.93 18.45 -0.16
C GLN A 365 -2.88 19.63 0.02
N LYS A 366 -2.37 20.87 0.06
CA LYS A 366 -3.19 22.09 0.07
C LYS A 366 -4.00 22.27 -1.21
N LEU A 367 -3.46 21.87 -2.36
CA LEU A 367 -4.20 21.84 -3.62
C LEU A 367 -5.24 20.72 -3.71
N GLY A 368 -5.28 19.80 -2.74
CA GLY A 368 -6.19 18.67 -2.71
C GLY A 368 -5.85 17.53 -3.67
N MET A 369 -4.73 17.63 -4.40
CA MET A 369 -4.27 16.63 -5.37
C MET A 369 -3.62 15.41 -4.72
N VAL A 370 -3.03 15.60 -3.53
CA VAL A 370 -2.42 14.51 -2.77
C VAL A 370 -2.98 14.44 -1.35
N HIS A 371 -2.85 13.28 -0.74
CA HIS A 371 -3.07 13.09 0.69
C HIS A 371 -1.92 12.28 1.25
N VAL A 372 -1.33 12.76 2.35
CA VAL A 372 -0.15 12.17 2.96
C VAL A 372 -0.52 11.56 4.30
N THR A 373 -0.34 10.25 4.42
CA THR A 373 -0.46 9.53 5.68
C THR A 373 0.94 9.29 6.25
N PRO A 374 1.30 9.87 7.40
CA PRO A 374 2.53 9.51 8.10
C PRO A 374 2.56 8.00 8.44
N LEU A 375 3.75 7.39 8.40
CA LEU A 375 3.93 5.97 8.61
C LEU A 375 5.11 5.68 9.54
N THR A 376 5.01 4.58 10.30
CA THR A 376 6.07 4.01 11.13
C THR A 376 6.16 2.51 10.89
N LEU A 377 7.31 1.91 11.22
CA LEU A 377 7.47 0.46 11.23
C LEU A 377 6.92 -0.10 12.56
N PRO A 378 6.14 -1.19 12.52
CA PRO A 378 5.54 -1.79 13.71
C PRO A 378 6.52 -2.59 14.56
N GLY A 379 6.11 -2.79 15.81
CA GLY A 379 6.84 -3.59 16.79
C GLY A 379 8.14 -2.93 17.24
N GLY A 380 9.14 -3.75 17.54
CA GLY A 380 10.48 -3.29 17.91
C GLY A 380 11.36 -2.86 16.72
N GLN A 381 10.75 -2.56 15.56
CA GLN A 381 11.48 -2.06 14.39
C GLN A 381 11.88 -0.58 14.58
N PRO A 382 13.01 -0.14 14.00
CA PRO A 382 13.52 1.21 14.24
C PRO A 382 12.70 2.27 13.52
N ASN A 383 12.38 3.36 14.24
CA ASN A 383 11.66 4.52 13.71
C ASN A 383 12.46 5.83 13.85
N VAL A 384 13.70 5.77 14.34
CA VAL A 384 14.63 6.91 14.35
C VAL A 384 15.13 7.14 12.91
N PRO A 385 15.06 8.38 12.36
CA PRO A 385 15.17 8.61 10.91
C PRO A 385 16.32 7.90 10.20
N ALA A 386 17.58 8.16 10.58
CA ALA A 386 18.75 7.56 9.94
C ALA A 386 18.83 6.03 10.17
N PHE A 387 18.40 5.54 11.33
CA PHE A 387 18.42 4.11 11.62
C PHE A 387 17.31 3.36 10.86
N GLN A 388 16.13 3.97 10.73
CA GLN A 388 15.02 3.45 9.92
C GLN A 388 15.42 3.35 8.45
N HIS A 389 16.00 4.41 7.87
CA HIS A 389 16.51 4.42 6.50
C HIS A 389 17.55 3.32 6.27
N MET A 390 18.53 3.22 7.19
CA MET A 390 19.56 2.17 7.13
C MET A 390 18.94 0.77 7.25
N TYR A 391 17.97 0.58 8.14
CA TYR A 391 17.28 -0.69 8.32
C TYR A 391 16.55 -1.11 7.04
N LEU A 392 15.73 -0.25 6.46
CA LEU A 392 14.98 -0.55 5.23
C LEU A 392 15.90 -0.81 4.04
N THR A 393 17.01 -0.08 3.94
CA THR A 393 18.03 -0.28 2.89
C THR A 393 18.76 -1.61 3.04
N LYS A 394 19.14 -2.00 4.27
CA LYS A 394 19.93 -3.22 4.53
C LYS A 394 19.06 -4.48 4.64
N LYS A 395 17.81 -4.37 5.11
CA LYS A 395 16.87 -5.48 5.33
C LYS A 395 15.75 -5.47 4.29
N THR A 396 16.11 -5.70 3.03
CA THR A 396 15.21 -5.59 1.87
C THR A 396 13.91 -6.39 1.98
N ASN A 397 13.93 -7.63 2.48
CA ASN A 397 12.70 -8.40 2.67
C ASN A 397 11.79 -7.83 3.77
N HIS A 398 12.37 -7.26 4.83
CA HIS A 398 11.58 -6.56 5.86
C HIS A 398 10.96 -5.31 5.25
N LYS A 399 11.70 -4.53 4.46
CA LYS A 399 11.17 -3.39 3.71
C LYS A 399 9.96 -3.81 2.86
N ARG A 400 10.11 -4.82 1.99
CA ARG A 400 9.04 -5.32 1.12
C ARG A 400 7.80 -5.80 1.90
N GLN A 401 7.98 -6.44 3.06
CA GLN A 401 6.86 -6.85 3.91
C GLN A 401 6.14 -5.67 4.57
N ASN A 402 6.89 -4.64 5.00
CA ASN A 402 6.30 -3.42 5.55
C ASN A 402 5.56 -2.61 4.48
N GLU A 403 6.02 -2.61 3.22
CA GLU A 403 5.37 -1.93 2.09
C GLU A 403 3.95 -2.44 1.83
N LEU A 404 3.61 -3.66 2.26
CA LEU A 404 2.27 -4.23 2.08
C LEU A 404 1.19 -3.55 2.92
N ILE A 405 1.56 -2.94 4.04
CA ILE A 405 0.63 -2.25 4.92
C ILE A 405 0.03 -1.02 4.25
N PRO A 406 0.82 -0.05 3.74
CA PRO A 406 0.26 1.11 3.06
C PRO A 406 -0.55 0.73 1.81
N TYR A 407 -0.14 -0.29 1.04
CA TYR A 407 -0.92 -0.74 -0.12
C TYR A 407 -2.34 -1.17 0.24
N ASN A 408 -2.47 -1.95 1.32
CA ASN A 408 -3.75 -2.50 1.74
C ASN A 408 -4.56 -1.48 2.55
N ASP A 409 -3.94 -0.64 3.39
CA ASP A 409 -4.62 0.50 4.02
C ASP A 409 -5.23 1.43 2.97
N CYS A 410 -4.46 1.81 1.94
CA CYS A 410 -4.94 2.68 0.87
C CYS A 410 -6.11 2.04 0.09
N LEU A 411 -5.99 0.76 -0.27
CA LEU A 411 -7.09 0.01 -0.89
C LEU A 411 -8.37 0.11 -0.04
N TYR A 412 -8.29 -0.23 1.24
CA TYR A 412 -9.48 -0.32 2.06
C TYR A 412 -10.09 1.04 2.43
N LYS A 413 -9.27 2.09 2.59
CA LYS A 413 -9.77 3.47 2.75
C LYS A 413 -10.56 3.94 1.54
N HIS A 414 -10.12 3.55 0.33
CA HIS A 414 -10.56 4.19 -0.91
C HIS A 414 -11.35 3.27 -1.86
N MET A 415 -11.60 2.01 -1.49
CA MET A 415 -12.30 1.03 -2.35
C MET A 415 -13.72 1.43 -2.76
N TYR A 416 -14.37 2.28 -1.96
CA TYR A 416 -15.69 2.83 -2.27
C TYR A 416 -15.65 4.18 -2.96
N GLU A 417 -14.49 4.85 -2.99
CA GLU A 417 -14.33 6.17 -3.58
C GLU A 417 -13.92 6.11 -5.04
N TYR A 418 -13.25 5.03 -5.47
CA TYR A 418 -12.68 4.92 -6.81
C TYR A 418 -13.10 3.64 -7.55
N GLU A 419 -13.22 3.74 -8.88
CA GLU A 419 -13.43 2.61 -9.79
C GLU A 419 -12.16 1.78 -9.97
N TYR A 420 -11.00 2.46 -10.05
CA TYR A 420 -9.70 1.85 -10.16
C TYR A 420 -8.69 2.47 -9.20
N ILE A 421 -7.87 1.62 -8.58
CA ILE A 421 -6.72 2.03 -7.78
C ILE A 421 -5.47 1.48 -8.44
N ALA A 422 -4.50 2.34 -8.74
CA ALA A 422 -3.18 1.94 -9.22
C ALA A 422 -2.14 2.01 -8.10
N LEU A 423 -1.24 1.04 -8.05
CA LEU A 423 -0.08 1.03 -7.16
C LEU A 423 1.17 1.40 -7.95
N LEU A 424 1.70 2.60 -7.75
CA LEU A 424 2.83 3.11 -8.53
C LEU A 424 3.97 3.57 -7.62
N ASP A 425 5.20 3.30 -8.03
CA ASP A 425 6.36 3.99 -7.50
C ASP A 425 6.51 5.37 -8.18
N VAL A 426 7.18 6.32 -7.54
CA VAL A 426 7.34 7.70 -8.04
C VAL A 426 8.25 7.82 -9.28
N ASP A 427 8.79 6.69 -9.75
CA ASP A 427 9.59 6.54 -10.96
C ASP A 427 8.87 5.72 -12.05
N GLU A 428 7.59 5.38 -11.83
CA GLU A 428 6.78 4.53 -12.70
C GLU A 428 5.54 5.27 -13.22
N VAL A 429 5.24 5.13 -14.51
CA VAL A 429 4.06 5.73 -15.15
C VAL A 429 3.37 4.71 -16.03
N ILE A 430 2.09 4.44 -15.78
CA ILE A 430 1.25 3.73 -16.75
C ILE A 430 0.89 4.72 -17.87
N MET A 431 1.58 4.61 -19.01
CA MET A 431 1.43 5.52 -20.14
C MET A 431 0.54 4.89 -21.22
N PRO A 432 -0.62 5.48 -21.55
CA PRO A 432 -1.38 5.09 -22.72
C PRO A 432 -0.62 5.46 -24.00
N VAL A 433 -0.47 4.49 -24.90
CA VAL A 433 0.24 4.68 -26.17
C VAL A 433 -0.57 5.56 -27.12
N LYS A 434 -1.89 5.34 -27.18
CA LYS A 434 -2.78 5.98 -28.16
C LYS A 434 -3.68 7.07 -27.55
N ASP A 435 -4.07 6.90 -26.29
CA ASP A 435 -5.08 7.74 -25.64
C ASP A 435 -4.44 8.86 -24.79
N ALA A 436 -5.16 9.96 -24.57
CA ALA A 436 -4.66 11.06 -23.74
C ALA A 436 -4.86 10.83 -22.23
N THR A 437 -5.73 9.90 -21.82
CA THR A 437 -6.07 9.67 -20.42
C THR A 437 -6.24 8.20 -20.11
N TRP A 438 -6.13 7.84 -18.82
CA TRP A 438 -6.46 6.51 -18.33
C TRP A 438 -7.94 6.17 -18.52
N GLN A 439 -8.83 7.16 -18.48
CA GLN A 439 -10.25 6.95 -18.70
C GLN A 439 -10.51 6.43 -20.13
N ASP A 440 -9.90 7.06 -21.14
CA ASP A 440 -10.07 6.66 -22.53
C ASP A 440 -9.38 5.34 -22.85
N LEU A 441 -8.20 5.11 -22.27
CA LEU A 441 -7.54 3.81 -22.30
C LEU A 441 -8.45 2.70 -21.75
N MET A 442 -8.99 2.90 -20.54
CA MET A 442 -9.79 1.89 -19.87
C MET A 442 -11.12 1.64 -20.58
N LYS A 443 -11.75 2.65 -21.20
CA LYS A 443 -12.91 2.43 -22.07
C LYS A 443 -12.61 1.38 -23.16
N ARG A 444 -11.45 1.46 -23.83
CA ARG A 444 -11.06 0.49 -24.87
C ARG A 444 -10.66 -0.86 -24.28
N VAL A 445 -9.86 -0.86 -23.22
CA VAL A 445 -9.36 -2.07 -22.55
C VAL A 445 -10.50 -2.92 -22.00
N LEU A 446 -11.51 -2.29 -21.38
CA LEU A 446 -12.67 -3.01 -20.85
C LEU A 446 -13.45 -3.72 -21.94
N GLN A 447 -13.66 -3.08 -23.10
CA GLN A 447 -14.33 -3.72 -24.23
C GLN A 447 -13.57 -4.94 -24.73
N LYS A 448 -12.22 -4.88 -24.78
CA LYS A 448 -11.40 -6.04 -25.14
C LYS A 448 -11.47 -7.15 -24.08
N ALA A 449 -11.36 -6.81 -22.81
CA ALA A 449 -11.40 -7.77 -21.71
C ALA A 449 -12.74 -8.51 -21.62
N LEU A 450 -13.86 -7.79 -21.83
CA LEU A 450 -15.22 -8.35 -21.81
C LEU A 450 -15.49 -9.30 -22.99
N LYS A 451 -14.85 -9.07 -24.15
CA LYS A 451 -14.93 -9.99 -25.29
C LYS A 451 -14.28 -11.34 -25.02
N ILE A 452 -13.19 -11.37 -24.24
CA ILE A 452 -12.53 -12.63 -23.83
C ILE A 452 -13.40 -13.38 -22.82
N ARG A 453 -13.94 -12.65 -21.85
CA ARG A 453 -14.85 -13.19 -20.84
C ARG A 453 -15.75 -12.07 -20.37
N ASN A 454 -17.07 -12.30 -20.40
CA ASN A 454 -18.08 -11.31 -20.03
C ASN A 454 -18.15 -11.06 -18.50
N GLU A 455 -17.02 -10.66 -17.93
CA GLU A 455 -16.86 -10.26 -16.53
C GLU A 455 -15.70 -9.26 -16.41
N THR A 456 -15.82 -8.34 -15.45
CA THR A 456 -14.70 -7.46 -15.06
C THR A 456 -13.58 -8.26 -14.40
N ARG A 457 -12.33 -7.82 -14.56
CA ARG A 457 -11.16 -8.46 -13.92
C ARG A 457 -10.79 -7.77 -12.61
N ALA A 458 -10.01 -8.46 -11.77
CA ALA A 458 -9.51 -7.93 -10.51
C ALA A 458 -8.35 -6.96 -10.73
N SER A 459 -7.58 -7.17 -11.80
CA SER A 459 -6.50 -6.29 -12.24
C SER A 459 -6.41 -6.23 -13.76
N TYR A 460 -6.02 -5.06 -14.26
CA TYR A 460 -5.66 -4.84 -15.66
C TYR A 460 -4.19 -4.43 -15.66
N ASN A 461 -3.32 -5.37 -16.04
CA ASN A 461 -1.87 -5.25 -15.84
C ASN A 461 -1.17 -4.72 -17.09
N VAL A 462 -0.15 -3.90 -16.87
CA VAL A 462 0.60 -3.22 -17.92
C VAL A 462 2.06 -3.68 -17.86
N ARG A 463 2.61 -4.09 -19.01
CA ARG A 463 4.00 -4.58 -19.10
C ARG A 463 5.00 -3.45 -18.91
N ASN A 464 6.06 -3.76 -18.16
CA ASN A 464 7.15 -2.84 -17.86
C ASN A 464 8.10 -2.66 -19.04
N VAL A 465 8.55 -1.43 -19.23
CA VAL A 465 9.67 -1.08 -20.12
C VAL A 465 10.55 -0.03 -19.46
N TYR A 466 11.86 -0.19 -19.58
CA TYR A 466 12.82 0.67 -18.89
C TYR A 466 13.21 1.88 -19.73
N PHE A 467 13.24 3.04 -19.09
CA PHE A 467 13.88 4.27 -19.55
C PHE A 467 15.08 4.48 -18.65
N LEU A 468 16.25 3.96 -19.07
CA LEU A 468 17.47 4.07 -18.26
C LEU A 468 18.20 5.38 -18.56
N ASP A 469 18.73 6.03 -17.53
CA ASP A 469 19.51 7.28 -17.65
C ASP A 469 20.66 7.11 -18.65
N ASP A 470 21.21 5.90 -18.77
CA ASP A 470 22.32 5.62 -19.65
C ASP A 470 21.98 5.38 -21.13
N LEU A 471 20.70 5.32 -21.49
CA LEU A 471 20.26 5.23 -22.90
C LEU A 471 20.35 6.56 -23.64
N LEU A 472 20.63 7.67 -22.93
CA LEU A 472 20.73 9.02 -23.49
C LEU A 472 22.14 9.42 -23.98
N HIS A 473 23.19 8.67 -23.60
CA HIS A 473 24.56 9.16 -23.61
C HIS A 473 25.11 9.65 -24.97
N SER A 474 24.49 9.31 -26.09
CA SER A 474 24.89 9.76 -27.44
C SER A 474 24.14 10.98 -27.98
N HIS A 475 23.06 11.45 -27.36
CA HIS A 475 22.13 12.40 -27.99
C HIS A 475 22.07 13.80 -27.37
N GLY A 476 22.72 14.01 -26.21
CA GLY A 476 22.64 15.28 -25.48
C GLY A 476 21.24 15.55 -24.93
N TYR A 477 20.89 16.82 -24.73
CA TYR A 477 19.56 17.23 -24.27
C TYR A 477 18.63 17.49 -25.46
N PHE A 478 17.38 17.08 -25.36
CA PHE A 478 16.37 17.40 -26.36
C PHE A 478 16.02 18.89 -26.31
N LYS A 479 16.12 19.57 -27.46
CA LYS A 479 15.76 20.99 -27.60
C LYS A 479 14.26 21.18 -27.32
N GLY A 480 13.92 22.26 -26.63
CA GLY A 480 12.53 22.57 -26.25
C GLY A 480 12.05 21.87 -24.98
N MET A 481 12.84 20.95 -24.40
CA MET A 481 12.57 20.37 -23.08
C MET A 481 13.51 21.01 -22.03
N PRO A 482 13.02 21.45 -20.87
CA PRO A 482 13.90 21.91 -19.79
C PRO A 482 14.84 20.80 -19.32
N LYS A 483 16.11 21.14 -19.04
CA LYS A 483 17.12 20.15 -18.64
C LYS A 483 16.84 19.49 -17.28
N TYR A 484 16.10 20.18 -16.42
CA TYR A 484 15.77 19.69 -15.08
C TYR A 484 14.59 18.71 -15.07
N MET A 485 13.85 18.57 -16.18
CA MET A 485 12.72 17.63 -16.30
C MET A 485 13.22 16.28 -16.76
N HIS A 486 13.23 15.31 -15.85
CA HIS A 486 13.85 14.01 -16.07
C HIS A 486 13.06 13.20 -17.10
N MET A 487 11.76 12.98 -16.89
CA MET A 487 10.96 12.12 -17.75
C MET A 487 10.83 12.67 -19.18
N LEU A 488 10.69 13.99 -19.34
CA LEU A 488 10.65 14.62 -20.67
C LEU A 488 11.98 14.54 -21.44
N GLN A 489 13.12 14.49 -20.73
CA GLN A 489 14.44 14.32 -21.35
C GLN A 489 14.75 12.84 -21.63
N HIS A 490 14.20 11.91 -20.86
CA HIS A 490 14.52 10.48 -20.93
C HIS A 490 13.48 9.75 -21.77
N VAL A 491 13.55 9.90 -23.09
CA VAL A 491 12.61 9.28 -24.05
C VAL A 491 13.20 8.11 -24.85
N TYR A 492 14.45 7.73 -24.59
CA TYR A 492 14.96 6.45 -25.07
C TYR A 492 14.62 5.37 -24.07
N ARG A 493 13.86 4.37 -24.51
CA ARG A 493 13.56 3.18 -23.73
C ARG A 493 14.26 1.96 -24.28
N SER A 494 14.42 0.94 -23.46
CA SER A 494 14.77 -0.41 -23.91
C SER A 494 13.81 -0.87 -25.01
N GLN A 495 14.34 -1.50 -26.04
CA GLN A 495 13.51 -2.09 -27.10
C GLN A 495 12.57 -3.17 -26.54
N ASN A 496 13.10 -3.99 -25.64
CA ASN A 496 12.40 -5.14 -25.06
C ASN A 496 11.62 -4.76 -23.80
N PHE A 497 10.38 -5.24 -23.73
CA PHE A 497 9.56 -5.24 -22.51
C PHE A 497 9.98 -6.38 -21.57
N THR A 498 9.75 -6.23 -20.27
CA THR A 498 9.91 -7.34 -19.31
C THR A 498 9.00 -8.51 -19.68
N LYS A 499 9.36 -9.74 -19.29
CA LYS A 499 8.53 -10.92 -19.53
C LYS A 499 7.11 -10.74 -18.96
N PRO A 500 6.09 -11.42 -19.52
CA PRO A 500 4.73 -11.37 -18.99
C PRO A 500 4.69 -11.57 -17.47
N ASN A 501 3.88 -10.77 -16.78
CA ASN A 501 3.72 -10.75 -15.31
C ASN A 501 4.96 -10.33 -14.48
N GLN A 502 6.10 -10.01 -15.10
CA GLN A 502 7.28 -9.53 -14.38
C GLN A 502 7.30 -8.00 -14.29
N TYR A 503 7.46 -7.48 -13.06
CA TYR A 503 7.54 -6.04 -12.77
C TYR A 503 6.34 -5.21 -13.28
N ILE A 504 5.21 -5.85 -13.56
CA ILE A 504 3.98 -5.20 -14.01
C ILE A 504 3.42 -4.26 -12.93
N LYS A 505 2.65 -3.25 -13.34
CA LYS A 505 1.73 -2.50 -12.47
C LYS A 505 0.33 -2.58 -13.06
N CYS A 506 -0.68 -2.40 -12.22
CA CYS A 506 -2.06 -2.65 -12.62
C CYS A 506 -2.98 -1.49 -12.24
N PHE A 507 -4.05 -1.34 -13.01
CA PHE A 507 -5.30 -0.79 -12.49
C PHE A 507 -6.06 -1.90 -11.76
N HIS A 508 -6.14 -1.80 -10.44
CA HIS A 508 -6.86 -2.76 -9.59
C HIS A 508 -8.32 -2.37 -9.48
N ASN A 509 -9.22 -3.34 -9.61
CA ASN A 509 -10.66 -3.17 -9.39
C ASN A 509 -10.97 -3.39 -7.89
N PRO A 510 -11.29 -2.33 -7.12
CA PRO A 510 -11.51 -2.46 -5.68
C PRO A 510 -12.74 -3.30 -5.31
N GLU A 511 -13.70 -3.52 -6.23
CA GLU A 511 -14.85 -4.40 -5.97
C GLU A 511 -14.45 -5.89 -5.91
N ARG A 512 -13.23 -6.25 -6.37
CA ARG A 512 -12.78 -7.65 -6.46
C ARG A 512 -11.58 -7.97 -5.60
N VAL A 513 -10.70 -7.02 -5.31
CA VAL A 513 -9.42 -7.31 -4.64
C VAL A 513 -9.56 -7.37 -3.12
N VAL A 514 -8.99 -8.39 -2.48
CA VAL A 514 -8.92 -8.51 -1.01
C VAL A 514 -7.55 -8.06 -0.49
N THR A 515 -6.47 -8.49 -1.16
CA THR A 515 -5.12 -8.09 -0.76
C THR A 515 -4.27 -7.72 -1.96
N LEU A 516 -3.45 -6.68 -1.80
CA LEU A 516 -2.55 -6.16 -2.82
C LEU A 516 -1.08 -6.41 -2.47
N HIS A 517 -0.29 -6.66 -3.51
CA HIS A 517 1.16 -6.51 -3.56
C HIS A 517 1.51 -5.40 -4.57
N ASN A 518 2.75 -4.89 -4.53
CA ASN A 518 3.22 -3.81 -5.40
C ASN A 518 2.90 -4.02 -6.89
N HIS A 519 2.91 -5.27 -7.37
CA HIS A 519 2.73 -5.58 -8.78
C HIS A 519 1.32 -6.11 -9.15
N PHE A 520 0.66 -6.84 -8.24
CA PHE A 520 -0.56 -7.60 -8.56
C PHE A 520 -1.37 -7.94 -7.29
N PRO A 521 -2.67 -8.28 -7.40
CA PRO A 521 -3.44 -8.74 -6.24
C PRO A 521 -3.02 -10.14 -5.80
N LEU A 522 -2.89 -10.35 -4.48
CA LEU A 522 -2.55 -11.65 -3.88
C LEU A 522 -3.80 -12.48 -3.55
N ALA A 523 -4.94 -11.81 -3.29
CA ALA A 523 -6.21 -12.47 -3.04
C ALA A 523 -7.38 -11.63 -3.53
N CYS A 524 -8.47 -12.31 -3.93
CA CYS A 524 -9.65 -11.69 -4.53
C CYS A 524 -10.95 -12.30 -3.98
N LEU A 525 -12.04 -11.54 -4.08
CA LEU A 525 -13.38 -11.92 -3.66
C LEU A 525 -14.01 -12.90 -4.66
N GLY A 526 -14.78 -13.85 -4.15
CA GLY A 526 -15.58 -14.79 -4.94
C GLY A 526 -14.80 -15.93 -5.62
N ALA A 527 -13.58 -15.70 -6.09
CA ALA A 527 -12.75 -16.71 -6.76
C ALA A 527 -11.26 -16.35 -6.71
N GLY A 528 -10.43 -17.09 -7.44
CA GLY A 528 -9.04 -16.72 -7.69
C GLY A 528 -8.93 -15.36 -8.41
N CYS A 529 -7.78 -14.71 -8.26
CA CYS A 529 -7.55 -13.41 -8.90
C CYS A 529 -7.47 -13.54 -10.42
N THR A 530 -8.38 -12.84 -11.10
CA THR A 530 -8.40 -12.74 -12.56
C THR A 530 -7.66 -11.48 -13.00
N SER A 531 -6.77 -11.58 -13.98
CA SER A 531 -6.04 -10.46 -14.54
C SER A 531 -6.28 -10.36 -16.05
N TYR A 532 -6.28 -9.14 -16.61
CA TYR A 532 -6.23 -8.90 -18.05
C TYR A 532 -4.89 -8.22 -18.39
N PRO A 533 -4.03 -8.85 -19.21
CA PRO A 533 -2.83 -8.20 -19.71
C PRO A 533 -3.22 -7.16 -20.78
N ILE A 534 -2.94 -5.89 -20.51
CA ILE A 534 -3.12 -4.83 -21.50
C ILE A 534 -1.99 -4.98 -22.53
N GLU A 535 -2.38 -5.01 -23.81
CA GLU A 535 -1.44 -5.12 -24.92
C GLU A 535 -0.50 -3.91 -24.96
N THR A 536 0.76 -4.15 -25.35
CA THR A 536 1.81 -3.12 -25.37
C THR A 536 1.53 -1.98 -26.35
N GLU A 537 0.66 -2.19 -27.33
CA GLU A 537 0.22 -1.18 -28.30
C GLU A 537 -0.91 -0.31 -27.76
N ASP A 538 -1.46 -0.63 -26.59
CA ASP A 538 -2.46 0.18 -25.89
C ASP A 538 -1.84 0.96 -24.72
N ALA A 539 -1.01 0.31 -23.90
CA ALA A 539 -0.32 0.95 -22.78
C ALA A 539 1.00 0.28 -22.43
N GLN A 540 1.90 1.07 -21.85
CA GLN A 540 3.18 0.62 -21.33
C GLN A 540 3.42 1.19 -19.93
N LEU A 541 4.04 0.39 -19.07
CA LEU A 541 4.53 0.86 -17.78
C LEU A 541 5.94 1.38 -18.01
N GLN A 542 6.06 2.70 -18.09
CA GLN A 542 7.33 3.40 -18.24
C GLN A 542 8.02 3.43 -16.88
N HIS A 543 9.22 2.85 -16.79
CA HIS A 543 10.02 2.82 -15.56
C HIS A 543 11.31 3.60 -15.74
N TYR A 544 11.37 4.78 -15.15
CA TYR A 544 12.47 5.75 -15.26
C TYR A 544 13.54 5.49 -14.21
N ARG A 545 14.75 5.10 -14.63
CA ARG A 545 15.74 4.55 -13.70
C ARG A 545 17.15 4.96 -14.04
N ALA A 546 17.95 5.26 -13.02
CA ALA A 546 19.39 5.48 -13.22
C ALA A 546 20.12 4.20 -13.71
N ASP A 547 19.71 3.04 -13.22
CA ASP A 547 20.30 1.74 -13.55
C ASP A 547 19.23 0.63 -13.45
N CYS A 548 19.49 -0.49 -14.15
CA CYS A 548 18.72 -1.72 -14.02
C CYS A 548 18.57 -2.16 -12.56
N VAL A 549 17.45 -2.81 -12.27
CA VAL A 549 17.28 -3.49 -10.98
C VAL A 549 18.36 -4.56 -10.79
N LYS A 550 18.88 -4.70 -9.57
CA LYS A 550 19.99 -5.61 -9.25
C LYS A 550 19.70 -7.07 -9.67
N SER A 551 18.44 -7.50 -9.54
CA SER A 551 17.95 -8.81 -9.97
C SER A 551 18.09 -9.05 -11.47
N LEU A 552 18.02 -8.00 -12.29
CA LEU A 552 18.17 -8.10 -13.74
C LEU A 552 19.60 -7.85 -14.22
N LYS A 553 20.61 -7.66 -13.35
CA LYS A 553 21.99 -7.33 -13.79
C LYS A 553 22.55 -8.27 -14.88
N LYS A 554 22.19 -9.56 -14.84
CA LYS A 554 22.63 -10.56 -15.84
C LYS A 554 21.97 -10.40 -17.20
N THR A 555 20.70 -10.02 -17.22
CA THR A 555 19.91 -9.79 -18.44
C THR A 555 19.83 -8.32 -18.82
N CYS A 556 20.37 -7.43 -17.99
CA CYS A 556 20.29 -5.99 -18.16
C CYS A 556 20.95 -5.51 -19.46
N VAL A 557 22.00 -6.21 -19.89
CA VAL A 557 22.62 -5.99 -21.19
C VAL A 557 21.58 -6.01 -22.32
N GLN A 558 20.60 -6.92 -22.28
CA GLN A 558 19.52 -7.02 -23.28
C GLN A 558 18.55 -5.83 -23.27
N TYR A 559 18.47 -5.11 -22.15
CA TYR A 559 17.67 -3.89 -22.01
C TYR A 559 18.49 -2.63 -22.35
N ARG A 560 19.82 -2.74 -22.45
CA ARG A 560 20.74 -1.64 -22.74
C ARG A 560 21.24 -1.60 -24.18
N GLU A 561 21.45 -2.76 -24.79
CA GLU A 561 22.06 -2.88 -26.12
C GLU A 561 21.22 -2.19 -27.20
N ASN A 562 19.90 -2.31 -27.11
CA ASN A 562 18.98 -1.76 -28.09
C ASN A 562 17.99 -0.82 -27.43
N SER A 563 18.02 0.44 -27.84
CA SER A 563 17.05 1.46 -27.43
C SER A 563 16.14 1.87 -28.58
N VAL A 564 14.95 2.32 -28.23
CA VAL A 564 13.96 2.87 -29.15
C VAL A 564 13.56 4.24 -28.64
N LEU A 565 13.50 5.21 -29.55
CA LEU A 565 12.97 6.54 -29.25
C LEU A 565 11.45 6.45 -29.06
N ASP A 566 10.98 6.77 -27.87
CA ASP A 566 9.57 6.75 -27.48
C ASP A 566 9.15 8.11 -26.94
N THR A 567 8.55 8.90 -27.81
CA THR A 567 8.12 10.27 -27.53
C THR A 567 6.69 10.35 -26.99
N THR A 568 6.09 9.23 -26.55
CA THR A 568 4.69 9.20 -26.11
C THR A 568 4.40 10.23 -25.01
N ILE A 569 5.33 10.41 -24.08
CA ILE A 569 5.21 11.40 -23.00
C ILE A 569 5.16 12.85 -23.51
N TRP A 570 5.74 13.15 -24.68
CA TRP A 570 5.74 14.50 -25.24
C TRP A 570 4.36 14.98 -25.69
N ARG A 571 3.35 14.11 -25.74
CA ARG A 571 1.94 14.52 -25.86
C ARG A 571 1.55 15.54 -24.79
N TYR A 572 2.16 15.45 -23.60
CA TYR A 572 1.85 16.33 -22.47
C TYR A 572 2.88 17.46 -22.30
N LYS A 573 3.88 17.58 -23.19
CA LYS A 573 5.08 18.41 -22.98
C LYS A 573 4.73 19.84 -22.56
N ASP A 574 3.82 20.52 -23.26
CA ASP A 574 3.60 21.95 -23.08
C ASP A 574 2.91 22.20 -21.74
N GLN A 575 1.86 21.43 -21.43
CA GLN A 575 1.15 21.50 -20.15
C GLN A 575 2.04 21.06 -18.98
N LEU A 576 2.84 20.01 -19.17
CA LEU A 576 3.70 19.48 -18.11
C LEU A 576 4.83 20.45 -17.78
N ILE A 577 5.48 21.03 -18.78
CA ILE A 577 6.49 22.08 -18.58
C ILE A 577 5.88 23.25 -17.83
N GLU A 578 4.75 23.80 -18.31
CA GLU A 578 4.10 24.95 -17.67
C GLU A 578 3.78 24.69 -16.19
N ARG A 579 3.14 23.55 -15.88
CA ARG A 579 2.74 23.21 -14.50
C ARG A 579 3.94 22.98 -13.59
N VAL A 580 4.93 22.20 -14.06
CA VAL A 580 6.13 21.90 -13.26
C VAL A 580 6.94 23.16 -13.01
N THR A 581 7.19 23.98 -14.03
CA THR A 581 7.93 25.24 -13.88
C THR A 581 7.23 26.17 -12.89
N ARG A 582 5.91 26.37 -13.04
CA ARG A 582 5.11 27.20 -12.11
C ARG A 582 5.19 26.71 -10.67
N THR A 583 5.08 25.41 -10.44
CA THR A 583 5.16 24.84 -9.09
C THR A 583 6.56 25.04 -8.49
N LEU A 584 7.62 24.80 -9.27
CA LEU A 584 8.99 25.00 -8.82
C LEU A 584 9.29 26.48 -8.52
N GLU A 585 8.78 27.41 -9.33
CA GLU A 585 8.84 28.85 -9.07
C GLU A 585 8.11 29.23 -7.78
N THR A 586 6.86 28.77 -7.63
CA THR A 586 6.03 29.02 -6.44
C THR A 586 6.70 28.52 -5.16
N LEU A 587 7.41 27.41 -5.26
CA LEU A 587 8.15 26.81 -4.14
C LEU A 587 9.59 27.34 -4.04
N GLY A 588 10.00 28.32 -4.85
CA GLY A 588 11.31 28.98 -4.75
C GLY A 588 12.51 28.10 -5.10
N PHE A 589 12.32 27.05 -5.92
CA PHE A 589 13.42 26.19 -6.38
C PHE A 589 14.36 26.87 -7.38
N PHE A 590 13.96 28.02 -7.95
CA PHE A 590 14.80 28.82 -8.85
C PHE A 590 15.43 30.06 -8.18
N GLY A 591 15.38 30.14 -6.85
CA GLY A 591 15.87 31.30 -6.09
C GLY A 591 14.81 32.38 -5.90
N PRO A 592 15.15 33.48 -5.20
CA PRO A 592 14.25 34.63 -5.05
C PRO A 592 14.00 35.29 -6.41
N SER A 593 12.71 35.57 -6.70
CA SER A 593 12.26 36.30 -7.87
C SER A 593 12.69 37.76 -7.85
#